data_AF-A0A8T4NYY8-F1
#
_entry.id   AF-A0A8T4NYY8-F1
#
_cell.length_a   1.000
_cell.length_b   1.000
_cell.length_c   1.000
_cell.angle_alpha   90.00
_cell.angle_beta   90.00
_cell.angle_gamma   90.00
#
_symmetry.space_group_name_H-M   'P 1'
#
loop_
_entity.id
_entity.type
_entity.pdbx_description
1 polymer ?
#
loop_
_entity_poly.entity_id
_entity_poly.type
_entity_poly.pdbx_seq_one_letter_code
_entity_poly.pdbx_strand_id
1 'polypeptide(L)'
;MISIIKQRILDHKGGVYVYRVHTHKLESLGNPISHNLKKYLYSVFDSCPDEHFNNGNLRSSGLKFKVNLNTESTTGHEINTLSKYGLVVNNDRYKNNHSKVQVFMLEHDNKTIATEVPIWASKDEVSQHMPLFTNHDFITGHIDLLRIEDGKIWVWDYKPNAQREEYATTQVYFYALMLSKRTGIDLSRFMCGYFDSSFTYIFNPAAKNISIANYLL
;
A
#
# COMPACT_ATOMS: atom_id res chain seq x y z
N MET A 1 6.27 -27.43 10.45
CA MET A 1 6.85 -26.09 10.65
C MET A 1 5.85 -25.07 10.14
N ILE A 2 5.32 -24.21 11.00
CA ILE A 2 4.53 -23.06 10.54
C ILE A 2 5.51 -22.15 9.80
N SER A 3 5.29 -21.89 8.51
CA SER A 3 6.08 -20.91 7.77
C SER A 3 5.95 -19.55 8.45
N ILE A 4 7.08 -18.91 8.75
CA ILE A 4 7.11 -17.56 9.35
C ILE A 4 6.48 -16.52 8.41
N ILE A 5 6.48 -16.78 7.10
CA ILE A 5 5.79 -15.98 6.09
C ILE A 5 4.62 -16.79 5.53
N LYS A 6 3.39 -16.33 5.76
CA LYS A 6 2.18 -16.87 5.11
C LYS A 6 2.02 -16.18 3.75
N GLN A 7 1.65 -16.93 2.71
CA GLN A 7 1.48 -16.37 1.36
C GLN A 7 0.28 -16.96 0.60
N ARG A 8 -0.29 -16.17 -0.30
CA ARG A 8 -1.36 -16.55 -1.25
C ARG A 8 -1.09 -15.89 -2.60
N ILE A 9 -1.29 -16.64 -3.67
CA ILE A 9 -1.23 -16.11 -5.04
C ILE A 9 -2.62 -15.58 -5.40
N LEU A 10 -2.68 -14.38 -5.95
CA LEU A 10 -3.90 -13.70 -6.37
C LEU A 10 -3.78 -13.34 -7.85
N ASP A 11 -4.67 -13.91 -8.67
CA ASP A 11 -4.78 -13.56 -10.10
C ASP A 11 -5.85 -12.48 -10.26
N HIS A 12 -5.38 -11.23 -10.27
CA HIS A 12 -6.20 -10.04 -10.29
C HIS A 12 -5.92 -9.20 -11.53
N LYS A 13 -6.86 -8.34 -11.93
CA LYS A 13 -6.64 -7.41 -13.04
C LYS A 13 -5.34 -6.62 -12.84
N GLY A 14 -4.42 -6.76 -13.80
CA GLY A 14 -3.11 -6.11 -13.77
C GLY A 14 -1.93 -7.06 -13.53
N GLY A 15 -2.18 -8.30 -13.13
CA GLY A 15 -1.16 -9.35 -13.06
C GLY A 15 -1.34 -10.32 -11.90
N VAL A 16 -0.33 -11.16 -11.72
CA VAL A 16 -0.25 -12.11 -10.60
C VAL A 16 0.42 -11.40 -9.41
N TYR A 17 -0.32 -11.30 -8.32
CA TYR A 17 0.15 -10.72 -7.06
C TYR A 17 0.44 -11.84 -6.07
N VAL A 18 1.56 -11.76 -5.34
CA VAL A 18 1.87 -12.74 -4.30
C VAL A 18 1.78 -12.05 -2.95
N TYR A 19 0.57 -12.10 -2.39
CA TYR A 19 0.25 -11.57 -1.07
C TYR A 19 1.04 -12.33 0.00
N ARG A 20 1.76 -11.60 0.86
CA ARG A 20 2.56 -12.19 1.94
C ARG A 20 2.38 -11.43 3.25
N VAL A 21 2.42 -12.17 4.35
CA VAL A 21 2.42 -11.62 5.71
C VAL A 21 3.48 -12.35 6.53
N HIS A 22 4.38 -11.59 7.16
CA HIS A 22 5.33 -12.12 8.12
C HIS A 22 4.66 -12.22 9.49
N THR A 23 4.24 -13.43 9.87
CA THR A 23 3.39 -13.68 11.04
C THR A 23 4.08 -13.25 12.33
N HIS A 24 5.33 -13.64 12.55
CA HIS A 24 6.06 -13.27 13.77
C HIS A 24 6.24 -11.75 13.95
N LYS A 25 6.63 -11.01 12.89
CA LYS A 25 6.75 -9.54 12.93
C LYS A 25 5.40 -8.88 13.26
N LEU A 26 4.32 -9.35 12.64
CA LEU A 26 2.97 -8.86 12.91
C LEU A 26 2.55 -9.08 14.37
N GLU A 27 2.90 -10.23 14.97
CA GLU A 27 2.65 -10.50 16.39
C GLU A 27 3.54 -9.66 17.31
N SER A 28 4.83 -9.54 16.99
CA SER A 28 5.82 -8.88 17.87
C SER A 28 5.69 -7.37 17.93
N LEU A 29 5.12 -6.74 16.89
CA LEU A 29 4.97 -5.28 16.82
C LEU A 29 3.78 -4.74 17.66
N GLY A 30 3.07 -5.62 18.37
CA GLY A 30 2.57 -5.41 19.76
C GLY A 30 1.68 -4.20 20.09
N ASN A 31 1.21 -3.42 19.13
CA ASN A 31 0.44 -2.20 19.39
C ASN A 31 -1.08 -2.48 19.36
N PRO A 32 -1.95 -1.83 20.15
CA PRO A 32 -3.41 -1.88 19.97
C PRO A 32 -3.89 -1.66 18.52
N ILE A 33 -3.16 -0.85 17.73
CA ILE A 33 -3.38 -0.66 16.29
C ILE A 33 -3.32 -1.99 15.50
N SER A 34 -2.56 -2.97 16.01
CA SER A 34 -2.33 -4.25 15.34
C SER A 34 -3.54 -5.18 15.33
N HIS A 35 -4.50 -5.09 16.25
CA HIS A 35 -5.56 -6.12 16.33
C HIS A 35 -6.43 -6.14 15.08
N ASN A 36 -7.01 -4.99 14.70
CA ASN A 36 -7.87 -4.92 13.51
C ASN A 36 -7.08 -5.09 12.23
N LEU A 37 -5.86 -4.56 12.16
CA LEU A 37 -4.97 -4.76 11.02
C LEU A 37 -4.65 -6.25 10.84
N LYS A 38 -4.26 -6.94 11.91
CA LYS A 38 -3.99 -8.38 11.92
C LYS A 38 -5.21 -9.19 11.52
N LYS A 39 -6.38 -8.88 12.09
CA LYS A 39 -7.64 -9.52 11.72
C LYS A 39 -7.90 -9.39 10.22
N TYR A 40 -7.74 -8.18 9.68
CA TYR A 40 -7.89 -7.93 8.25
C TYR A 40 -6.89 -8.75 7.42
N LEU A 41 -5.59 -8.62 7.71
CA LEU A 41 -4.53 -9.34 6.97
C LEU A 41 -4.75 -10.86 6.99
N TYR A 42 -5.15 -11.44 8.12
CA TYR A 42 -5.46 -12.87 8.15
C TYR A 42 -6.74 -13.22 7.39
N SER A 43 -7.79 -12.41 7.50
CA SER A 43 -9.05 -12.65 6.78
C SER A 43 -8.87 -12.66 5.25
N VAL A 44 -7.92 -11.89 4.71
CA VAL A 44 -7.62 -11.87 3.27
C VAL A 44 -7.14 -13.24 2.77
N PHE A 45 -6.43 -14.02 3.60
CA PHE A 45 -6.03 -15.37 3.18
C PHE A 45 -7.24 -16.28 2.98
N ASP A 46 -8.28 -16.09 3.79
CA ASP A 46 -9.41 -17.01 3.87
C ASP A 46 -10.56 -16.56 2.94
N SER A 47 -10.77 -15.24 2.80
CA SER A 47 -11.92 -14.65 2.12
C SER A 47 -11.61 -13.34 1.39
N CYS A 48 -10.53 -13.29 0.60
CA CYS A 48 -10.30 -12.19 -0.35
C CYS A 48 -11.43 -12.13 -1.39
N PRO A 49 -12.10 -10.99 -1.61
CA PRO A 49 -13.16 -10.86 -2.60
C PRO A 49 -12.58 -10.63 -4.00
N ASP A 50 -12.02 -11.68 -4.59
CA ASP A 50 -11.28 -11.63 -5.86
C ASP A 50 -12.11 -11.02 -7.02
N GLU A 51 -13.44 -11.18 -6.99
CA GLU A 51 -14.39 -10.57 -7.94
C GLU A 51 -14.32 -9.05 -8.04
N HIS A 52 -14.03 -8.36 -6.92
CA HIS A 52 -13.91 -6.90 -6.91
C HIS A 52 -12.71 -6.44 -7.75
N PHE A 53 -11.69 -7.27 -7.90
CA PHE A 53 -10.46 -6.94 -8.61
C PHE A 53 -10.54 -7.22 -10.11
N ASN A 54 -11.46 -8.07 -10.56
CA ASN A 54 -11.49 -8.55 -11.95
C ASN A 54 -12.56 -7.88 -12.83
N ASN A 55 -13.67 -7.43 -12.26
CA ASN A 55 -14.87 -7.00 -13.01
C ASN A 55 -14.83 -5.56 -13.55
N GLY A 56 -13.74 -5.14 -14.19
CA GLY A 56 -13.68 -3.81 -14.82
C GLY A 56 -13.60 -2.63 -13.84
N ASN A 57 -13.55 -2.91 -12.54
CA ASN A 57 -13.41 -1.92 -11.47
C ASN A 57 -12.13 -1.08 -11.61
N LEU A 58 -12.17 0.08 -10.95
CA LEU A 58 -11.12 1.07 -11.00
C LEU A 58 -9.97 0.64 -10.08
N ARG A 59 -8.76 0.59 -10.62
CA ARG A 59 -7.56 0.42 -9.80
C ARG A 59 -7.06 1.78 -9.34
N SER A 60 -6.63 1.88 -8.08
CA SER A 60 -6.04 3.12 -7.53
C SER A 60 -4.85 3.62 -8.38
N SER A 61 -4.05 2.69 -8.92
CA SER A 61 -2.93 3.02 -9.82
C SER A 61 -3.38 3.60 -11.17
N GLY A 62 -4.65 3.49 -11.53
CA GLY A 62 -5.25 4.08 -12.73
C GLY A 62 -5.76 5.50 -12.51
N LEU A 63 -5.70 6.03 -11.28
CA LEU A 63 -6.16 7.38 -10.96
C LEU A 63 -5.17 8.43 -11.48
N LYS A 64 -5.66 9.34 -12.32
CA LYS A 64 -4.86 10.40 -12.94
C LYS A 64 -5.33 11.79 -12.50
N PHE A 65 -5.28 12.02 -11.20
CA PHE A 65 -5.51 13.34 -10.61
C PHE A 65 -4.63 13.50 -9.38
N LYS A 66 -4.41 14.74 -8.94
CA LYS A 66 -3.58 15.06 -7.78
C LYS A 66 -4.46 15.34 -6.57
N VAL A 67 -4.24 14.62 -5.49
CA VAL A 67 -4.78 14.98 -4.18
C VAL A 67 -4.01 16.19 -3.62
N ASN A 68 -4.73 17.11 -2.97
CA ASN A 68 -4.11 18.26 -2.31
C ASN A 68 -3.50 17.82 -0.96
N LEU A 69 -2.29 17.29 -1.01
CA LEU A 69 -1.49 16.86 0.14
C LEU A 69 -0.06 17.39 -0.02
N ASN A 70 0.50 17.91 1.07
CA ASN A 70 1.91 18.24 1.10
C ASN A 70 2.73 16.94 1.10
N THR A 71 3.51 16.72 0.05
CA THR A 71 4.39 15.58 -0.09
C THR A 71 5.83 16.06 0.06
N GLU A 72 6.49 15.61 1.11
CA GLU A 72 7.89 15.93 1.38
C GLU A 72 8.78 14.95 0.63
N SER A 73 9.82 15.47 -0.05
CA SER A 73 10.82 14.64 -0.71
C SER A 73 12.11 14.62 0.10
N THR A 74 12.75 13.47 0.15
CA THR A 74 14.02 13.28 0.85
C THR A 74 14.90 12.25 0.14
N THR A 75 16.19 12.32 0.39
CA THR A 75 17.19 11.33 -0.04
C THR A 75 17.85 10.74 1.20
N GLY A 76 18.32 9.50 1.10
CA GLY A 76 19.01 8.83 2.22
C GLY A 76 18.08 8.32 3.32
N HIS A 77 16.77 8.25 3.07
CA HIS A 77 15.85 7.52 3.96
C HIS A 77 16.24 6.03 3.97
N GLU A 78 16.05 5.35 5.10
CA GLU A 78 16.44 3.94 5.25
C GLU A 78 15.83 3.02 4.17
N ILE A 79 14.63 3.35 3.70
CA ILE A 79 13.92 2.61 2.65
C ILE A 79 14.69 2.63 1.32
N ASN A 80 15.45 3.69 1.02
CA ASN A 80 16.29 3.77 -0.18
C ASN A 80 17.43 2.74 -0.10
N THR A 81 18.08 2.63 1.06
CA THR A 81 19.15 1.65 1.31
C THR A 81 18.62 0.21 1.25
N LEU A 82 17.49 -0.06 1.90
CA LEU A 82 16.82 -1.35 1.82
C LEU A 82 16.44 -1.73 0.38
N SER A 83 16.01 -0.76 -0.43
CA SER A 83 15.71 -0.97 -1.85
C SER A 83 16.95 -1.34 -2.64
N LYS A 84 18.07 -0.63 -2.44
CA LYS A 84 19.36 -0.95 -3.09
C LYS A 84 19.77 -2.39 -2.79
N TYR A 85 19.73 -2.78 -1.51
CA TYR A 85 20.08 -4.15 -1.13
C TYR A 85 19.12 -5.18 -1.72
N GLY A 86 17.81 -4.92 -1.71
CA GLY A 86 16.83 -5.80 -2.32
C GLY A 86 17.09 -6.03 -3.81
N LEU A 87 17.39 -4.98 -4.56
CA LEU A 87 17.71 -5.09 -5.99
C LEU A 87 18.95 -5.95 -6.27
N VAL A 88 19.97 -5.87 -5.40
CA VAL A 88 21.21 -6.64 -5.54
C VAL A 88 21.06 -8.08 -5.05
N VAL A 89 20.63 -8.27 -3.81
CA VAL A 89 20.55 -9.58 -3.15
C VAL A 89 19.58 -10.52 -3.88
N ASN A 90 18.45 -9.98 -4.34
CA ASN A 90 17.43 -10.77 -5.02
C ASN A 90 17.57 -10.76 -6.55
N ASN A 91 18.68 -10.26 -7.11
CA ASN A 91 18.82 -10.09 -8.56
C ASN A 91 18.58 -11.38 -9.34
N ASP A 92 19.09 -12.50 -8.84
CA ASP A 92 18.99 -13.81 -9.50
C ASP A 92 17.72 -14.58 -9.07
N ARG A 93 17.11 -14.20 -7.94
CA ARG A 93 15.91 -14.86 -7.37
C ARG A 93 14.61 -14.37 -8.02
N TYR A 94 14.54 -13.10 -8.40
CA TYR A 94 13.32 -12.50 -8.96
C TYR A 94 13.62 -11.66 -10.20
N LYS A 95 12.76 -11.75 -11.24
CA LYS A 95 12.91 -10.96 -12.46
C LYS A 95 12.47 -9.50 -12.28
N ASN A 96 11.36 -9.27 -11.58
CA ASN A 96 10.78 -7.94 -11.39
C ASN A 96 11.41 -7.23 -10.17
N ASN A 97 11.78 -5.97 -10.33
CA ASN A 97 12.30 -5.09 -9.28
C ASN A 97 11.35 -4.95 -8.08
N HIS A 98 10.03 -4.94 -8.27
CA HIS A 98 9.06 -4.94 -7.16
C HIS A 98 9.29 -6.16 -6.26
N SER A 99 9.28 -7.36 -6.82
CA SER A 99 9.48 -8.60 -6.05
C SER A 99 10.85 -8.65 -5.38
N LYS A 100 11.90 -8.14 -6.04
CA LYS A 100 13.25 -8.03 -5.45
C LYS A 100 13.23 -7.21 -4.16
N VAL A 101 12.65 -6.01 -4.21
CA VAL A 101 12.59 -5.07 -3.08
C VAL A 101 11.64 -5.56 -2.00
N GLN A 102 10.41 -5.91 -2.37
CA GLN A 102 9.36 -6.30 -1.43
C GLN A 102 9.75 -7.54 -0.61
N VAL A 103 10.23 -8.60 -1.27
CA VAL A 103 10.61 -9.84 -0.57
C VAL A 103 11.83 -9.60 0.30
N PHE A 104 12.82 -8.84 -0.18
CA PHE A 104 13.99 -8.51 0.64
C PHE A 104 13.60 -7.79 1.93
N MET A 105 12.76 -6.75 1.83
CA MET A 105 12.28 -6.01 3.00
C MET A 105 11.44 -6.90 3.92
N LEU A 106 10.52 -7.71 3.38
CA LEU A 106 9.72 -8.62 4.19
C LEU A 106 10.58 -9.62 4.96
N GLU A 107 11.69 -10.09 4.40
CA GLU A 107 12.61 -11.03 5.05
C GLU A 107 13.55 -10.30 6.05
N HIS A 108 14.13 -9.16 5.68
CA HIS A 108 15.27 -8.57 6.39
C HIS A 108 14.96 -7.29 7.18
N ASP A 109 13.94 -6.52 6.81
CA ASP A 109 13.54 -5.33 7.56
C ASP A 109 12.59 -5.72 8.71
N ASN A 110 12.94 -5.33 9.94
CA ASN A 110 12.15 -5.68 11.13
C ASN A 110 10.82 -4.91 11.22
N LYS A 111 10.65 -3.85 10.42
CA LYS A 111 9.42 -3.04 10.38
C LYS A 111 8.42 -3.51 9.32
N THR A 112 8.87 -4.19 8.26
CA THR A 112 8.01 -4.69 7.16
C THR A 112 7.23 -5.95 7.57
N ILE A 113 5.90 -5.87 7.51
CA ILE A 113 4.99 -6.94 7.97
C ILE A 113 4.24 -7.64 6.85
N ALA A 114 4.02 -6.98 5.70
CA ALA A 114 3.25 -7.55 4.61
C ALA A 114 3.62 -6.93 3.26
N THR A 115 3.37 -7.69 2.19
CA THR A 115 3.59 -7.26 0.80
C THR A 115 2.42 -7.66 -0.08
N GLU A 116 2.17 -6.89 -1.14
CA GLU A 116 1.09 -7.13 -2.11
C GLU A 116 -0.28 -7.28 -1.45
N VAL A 117 -0.59 -6.41 -0.48
CA VAL A 117 -1.81 -6.51 0.32
C VAL A 117 -3.00 -6.06 -0.53
N PRO A 118 -3.95 -6.96 -0.89
CA PRO A 118 -5.12 -6.58 -1.65
C PRO A 118 -6.03 -5.72 -0.78
N ILE A 119 -6.52 -4.62 -1.35
CA ILE A 119 -7.40 -3.65 -0.68
C ILE A 119 -8.48 -3.17 -1.64
N TRP A 120 -9.63 -2.83 -1.08
CA TRP A 120 -10.79 -2.36 -1.85
C TRP A 120 -11.70 -1.49 -1.00
N ALA A 121 -12.49 -0.65 -1.66
CA ALA A 121 -13.63 0.04 -1.07
C ALA A 121 -14.73 0.18 -2.13
N SER A 122 -16.00 0.19 -1.70
CA SER A 122 -17.08 0.52 -2.61
C SER A 122 -17.06 2.01 -2.94
N LYS A 123 -17.69 2.39 -4.06
CA LYS A 123 -17.83 3.80 -4.46
C LYS A 123 -18.45 4.66 -3.37
N ASP A 124 -19.43 4.14 -2.63
CA ASP A 124 -20.13 4.88 -1.59
C ASP A 124 -19.21 5.22 -0.42
N GLU A 125 -18.29 4.31 -0.07
CA GLU A 125 -17.31 4.49 0.99
C GLU A 125 -16.25 5.56 0.68
N VAL A 126 -16.06 5.88 -0.60
CA VAL A 126 -15.07 6.86 -1.08
C VAL A 126 -15.71 8.03 -1.82
N SER A 127 -17.04 8.09 -1.88
CA SER A 127 -17.84 9.05 -2.67
C SER A 127 -17.48 10.50 -2.38
N GLN A 128 -17.28 10.84 -1.10
CA GLN A 128 -16.85 12.18 -0.64
C GLN A 128 -15.46 12.60 -1.17
N HIS A 129 -14.67 11.64 -1.64
CA HIS A 129 -13.34 11.86 -2.21
C HIS A 129 -13.29 11.57 -3.72
N MET A 130 -14.35 11.01 -4.30
CA MET A 130 -14.39 10.49 -5.66
C MET A 130 -15.71 10.79 -6.39
N PRO A 131 -16.25 12.03 -6.38
CA PRO A 131 -17.49 12.36 -7.09
C PRO A 131 -17.41 12.16 -8.62
N LEU A 132 -16.21 11.94 -9.17
CA LEU A 132 -15.95 11.85 -10.61
C LEU A 132 -16.07 10.43 -11.20
N PHE A 133 -16.39 9.39 -10.42
CA PHE A 133 -16.42 8.01 -10.90
C PHE A 133 -17.80 7.37 -10.73
N THR A 134 -18.69 7.61 -11.70
CA THR A 134 -20.07 7.10 -11.68
C THR A 134 -20.21 5.66 -12.16
N ASN A 135 -19.21 5.13 -12.88
CA ASN A 135 -19.33 3.90 -13.67
C ASN A 135 -18.56 2.69 -13.07
N HIS A 136 -18.06 2.80 -11.84
CA HIS A 136 -17.35 1.72 -11.16
C HIS A 136 -17.95 1.49 -9.78
N ASP A 137 -18.16 0.23 -9.40
CA ASP A 137 -18.72 -0.10 -8.09
C ASP A 137 -17.66 -0.16 -7.01
N PHE A 138 -16.41 -0.49 -7.37
CA PHE A 138 -15.28 -0.57 -6.45
C PHE A 138 -14.05 0.17 -6.97
N ILE A 139 -13.30 0.71 -6.01
CA ILE A 139 -11.88 1.01 -6.17
C ILE A 139 -11.07 -0.12 -5.53
N THR A 140 -10.01 -0.57 -6.20
CA THR A 140 -9.14 -1.66 -5.73
C THR A 140 -7.66 -1.32 -5.83
N GLY A 141 -6.81 -2.10 -5.14
CA GLY A 141 -5.36 -1.93 -5.15
C GLY A 141 -4.61 -3.08 -4.51
N HIS A 142 -3.30 -3.11 -4.73
CA HIS A 142 -2.37 -3.93 -3.97
C HIS A 142 -1.32 -3.01 -3.37
N ILE A 143 -1.19 -3.03 -2.04
CA ILE A 143 -0.16 -2.26 -1.34
C ILE A 143 1.14 -3.03 -1.45
N ASP A 144 2.17 -2.43 -2.07
CA ASP A 144 3.46 -3.08 -2.23
C ASP A 144 4.06 -3.50 -0.87
N LEU A 145 4.02 -2.59 0.11
CA LEU A 145 4.62 -2.79 1.44
C LEU A 145 3.79 -2.15 2.55
N LEU A 146 3.56 -2.93 3.62
CA LEU A 146 3.12 -2.40 4.91
C LEU A 146 4.24 -2.51 5.94
N ARG A 147 4.51 -1.39 6.62
CA ARG A 147 5.42 -1.34 7.78
C ARG A 147 4.70 -0.84 9.03
N ILE A 148 5.20 -1.21 10.20
CA ILE A 148 4.83 -0.58 11.47
C ILE A 148 6.08 0.08 12.05
N GLU A 149 5.99 1.38 12.30
CA GLU A 149 7.09 2.20 12.78
C GLU A 149 6.54 3.38 13.57
N ASP A 150 7.14 3.69 14.72
CA ASP A 150 6.75 4.79 15.62
C ASP A 150 5.24 4.83 15.95
N GLY A 151 4.65 3.65 16.10
CA GLY A 151 3.22 3.50 16.39
C GLY A 151 2.29 3.94 15.25
N LYS A 152 2.81 4.04 14.01
CA LYS A 152 2.04 4.31 12.79
C LYS A 152 2.05 3.10 11.87
N ILE A 153 1.00 2.98 11.07
CA ILE A 153 0.95 2.08 9.91
C ILE A 153 1.50 2.85 8.72
N TRP A 154 2.59 2.38 8.14
CA TRP A 154 3.16 2.95 6.94
C TRP A 154 2.73 2.18 5.71
N VAL A 155 2.12 2.89 4.77
CA VAL A 155 1.71 2.40 3.45
C VAL A 155 2.73 2.88 2.43
N TRP A 156 3.47 1.94 1.85
CA TRP A 156 4.58 2.21 0.96
C TRP A 156 4.32 1.61 -0.43
N ASP A 157 4.65 2.36 -1.48
CA ASP A 157 4.57 1.93 -2.88
C ASP A 157 5.95 2.09 -3.54
N TYR A 158 6.52 0.99 -4.06
CA TYR A 158 7.81 1.05 -4.73
C TYR A 158 7.60 1.52 -6.17
N LYS A 159 8.38 2.51 -6.61
CA LYS A 159 8.25 3.09 -7.95
C LYS A 159 9.62 3.21 -8.60
N PRO A 160 9.98 2.36 -9.59
CA PRO A 160 11.23 2.54 -10.31
C PRO A 160 11.28 3.94 -10.95
N ASN A 161 12.19 4.80 -10.47
CA ASN A 161 12.26 6.24 -10.79
C ASN A 161 11.14 7.07 -10.15
N ALA A 162 11.01 7.00 -8.82
CA ALA A 162 9.95 7.64 -8.04
C ALA A 162 9.81 9.15 -8.36
N GLN A 163 10.89 9.83 -8.72
CA GLN A 163 10.85 11.26 -9.07
C GLN A 163 9.99 11.59 -10.29
N ARG A 164 9.73 10.62 -11.17
CA ARG A 164 8.92 10.81 -12.39
C ARG A 164 7.44 10.52 -12.17
N GLU A 165 7.08 10.04 -10.99
CA GLU A 165 5.71 9.63 -10.69
C GLU A 165 4.84 10.85 -10.37
N GLU A 166 3.88 11.13 -11.23
CA GLU A 166 2.98 12.27 -11.07
C GLU A 166 1.80 11.98 -10.12
N TYR A 167 1.34 10.73 -10.08
CA TYR A 167 0.09 10.33 -9.40
C TYR A 167 0.31 9.35 -8.25
N ALA A 168 1.56 9.05 -7.87
CA ALA A 168 1.86 8.11 -6.79
C ALA A 168 1.28 8.57 -5.45
N THR A 169 1.33 9.85 -5.10
CA THR A 169 0.67 10.38 -3.89
C THR A 169 -0.82 10.04 -3.86
N THR A 170 -1.53 10.21 -4.99
CA THR A 170 -2.95 9.85 -5.10
C THR A 170 -3.17 8.36 -4.93
N GLN A 171 -2.38 7.54 -5.63
CA GLN A 171 -2.48 6.08 -5.52
C GLN A 171 -2.32 5.61 -4.07
N VAL A 172 -1.27 6.07 -3.39
CA VAL A 172 -0.92 5.66 -2.02
C VAL A 172 -1.91 6.26 -0.99
N TYR A 173 -2.44 7.45 -1.22
CA TYR A 173 -3.51 8.01 -0.40
C TYR A 173 -4.75 7.11 -0.41
N PHE A 174 -5.20 6.69 -1.60
CA PHE A 174 -6.35 5.79 -1.71
C PHE A 174 -6.07 4.41 -1.12
N TYR A 175 -4.81 3.95 -1.16
CA TYR A 175 -4.42 2.75 -0.44
C TYR A 175 -4.65 2.86 1.07
N ALA A 176 -4.18 3.95 1.68
CA ALA A 176 -4.41 4.20 3.10
C ALA A 176 -5.89 4.38 3.44
N LEU A 177 -6.65 5.09 2.59
CA LEU A 177 -8.09 5.26 2.76
C LEU A 177 -8.84 3.92 2.74
N MET A 178 -8.59 3.07 1.74
CA MET A 178 -9.20 1.74 1.67
C MET A 178 -8.82 0.89 2.87
N LEU A 179 -7.53 0.87 3.25
CA LEU A 179 -7.07 0.10 4.40
C LEU A 179 -7.69 0.60 5.72
N SER A 180 -7.83 1.92 5.88
CA SER A 180 -8.54 2.55 7.00
C SER A 180 -9.99 2.06 7.07
N LYS A 181 -10.72 2.05 5.94
CA LYS A 181 -12.10 1.53 5.88
C LYS A 181 -12.19 0.04 6.22
N ARG A 182 -11.30 -0.79 5.68
CA ARG A 182 -11.29 -2.24 5.91
C ARG A 182 -10.92 -2.63 7.35
N THR A 183 -10.13 -1.80 8.02
CA THR A 183 -9.66 -2.08 9.40
C THR A 183 -10.40 -1.28 10.47
N GLY A 184 -11.15 -0.24 10.09
CA GLY A 184 -11.71 0.73 11.03
C GLY A 184 -10.65 1.57 11.76
N ILE A 185 -9.38 1.54 11.32
CA ILE A 185 -8.30 2.33 11.93
C ILE A 185 -8.33 3.73 11.32
N ASP A 186 -8.32 4.76 12.16
CA ASP A 186 -8.38 6.15 11.74
C ASP A 186 -7.16 6.55 10.89
N LEU A 187 -7.37 7.36 9.84
CA LEU A 187 -6.30 7.83 8.94
C LEU A 187 -5.17 8.57 9.65
N SER A 188 -5.42 9.19 10.81
CA SER A 188 -4.36 9.82 11.62
C SER A 188 -3.33 8.82 12.15
N ARG A 189 -3.62 7.52 12.13
CA ARG A 189 -2.68 6.44 12.50
C ARG A 189 -1.80 5.98 11.34
N PHE A 190 -1.96 6.56 10.15
CA PHE A 190 -1.22 6.18 8.96
C PHE A 190 -0.17 7.22 8.60
N MET A 191 0.89 6.75 7.96
CA MET A 191 1.81 7.53 7.15
C MET A 191 1.92 6.87 5.78
N CYS A 192 2.19 7.67 4.76
CA CYS A 192 2.23 7.19 3.39
C CYS A 192 3.52 7.62 2.72
N GLY A 193 3.97 6.80 1.78
CA GLY A 193 5.02 7.24 0.88
C GLY A 193 5.22 6.35 -0.33
N TYR A 194 6.02 6.86 -1.25
CA TYR A 194 6.51 6.10 -2.39
C TYR A 194 7.99 6.40 -2.57
N PHE A 195 8.72 5.44 -3.13
CA PHE A 195 10.17 5.48 -3.08
C PHE A 195 10.82 4.66 -4.21
N ASP A 196 12.07 4.99 -4.48
CA ASP A 196 12.99 4.14 -5.23
C ASP A 196 14.30 3.93 -4.44
N SER A 197 15.37 3.51 -5.11
CA SER A 197 16.68 3.33 -4.47
C SER A 197 17.37 4.63 -4.05
N SER A 198 16.84 5.80 -4.39
CA SER A 198 17.51 7.10 -4.24
C SER A 198 16.64 8.17 -3.58
N PHE A 199 15.35 8.20 -3.94
CA PHE A 199 14.39 9.21 -3.52
C PHE A 199 13.24 8.58 -2.76
N THR A 200 12.79 9.28 -1.73
CA THR A 200 11.63 8.91 -0.92
C THR A 200 10.71 10.12 -0.85
N TYR A 201 9.42 9.88 -0.99
CA TYR A 201 8.37 10.87 -0.90
C TYR A 201 7.40 10.45 0.20
N ILE A 202 7.16 11.33 1.18
CA ILE A 202 6.39 11.03 2.38
C ILE A 202 5.28 12.06 2.54
N PHE A 203 4.10 11.61 2.99
CA PHE A 203 3.01 12.49 3.33
C PHE A 203 2.12 11.89 4.43
N ASN A 204 1.42 12.76 5.15
CA ASN A 204 0.39 12.38 6.10
C ASN A 204 -0.98 12.33 5.39
N PRO A 205 -1.63 11.15 5.23
CA PRO A 205 -2.90 11.04 4.53
C PRO A 205 -4.07 11.74 5.26
N ALA A 206 -3.95 12.00 6.56
CA ALA A 206 -4.95 12.74 7.34
C ALA A 206 -4.82 14.26 7.22
N ALA A 207 -3.71 14.79 6.69
CA ALA A 207 -3.48 16.23 6.52
C ALA A 207 -4.28 16.85 5.35
N LYS A 208 -5.17 16.08 4.71
CA LYS A 208 -5.99 16.56 3.60
C LYS A 208 -6.94 17.65 4.08
N ASN A 209 -6.67 18.88 3.69
CA ASN A 209 -7.67 19.95 3.74
C ASN A 209 -8.74 19.64 2.71
N ILE A 210 -9.93 19.21 3.17
CA ILE A 210 -11.10 19.00 2.31
C ILE A 210 -11.59 20.39 1.88
N SER A 211 -11.06 20.91 0.78
CA SER A 211 -11.69 21.96 -0.02
C SER A 211 -12.26 21.30 -1.27
N ILE A 212 -13.59 21.14 -1.31
CA ILE A 212 -14.34 20.62 -2.48
C ILE A 212 -14.65 21.78 -3.44
N ALA A 213 -13.76 22.78 -3.57
CA ALA A 213 -14.07 23.95 -4.38
C ALA A 213 -13.70 23.83 -5.87
N ASN A 214 -12.85 22.90 -6.30
CA ASN A 214 -12.17 23.03 -7.60
C ASN A 214 -12.28 21.85 -8.57
N TYR A 215 -13.29 20.97 -8.46
CA TYR A 215 -13.50 19.89 -9.45
C TYR A 215 -14.81 20.00 -10.25
N LEU A 216 -15.41 21.19 -10.30
CA LEU A 216 -16.44 21.54 -11.27
C LEU A 216 -15.92 22.66 -12.19
N LEU A 217 -15.12 22.28 -13.19
CA LEU A 217 -14.97 22.98 -14.47
C LEU A 217 -14.75 21.94 -15.56
#